data_AF-A0A3B8NGR2-F1
#
_entry.id   AF-A0A3B8NGR2-F1
#
_cell.length_a   1.000
_cell.length_b   1.000
_cell.length_c   1.000
_cell.angle_alpha   90.00
_cell.angle_beta   90.00
_cell.angle_gamma   90.00
#
_symmetry.space_group_name_H-M   'P 1'
#
loop_
_entity.id
_entity.type
_entity.pdbx_description
1 polymer ?
#
loop_
_entity_poly.entity_id
_entity_poly.type
_entity_poly.pdbx_seq_one_letter_code
_entity_poly.pdbx_strand_id
1 'polypeptide(L)'
;PGSHEALIARADLNEREGKFGKALVDLDTLVKALPGVDQLRQRRGVTRFFNGDMKGSIEDFDAYLENNPAREPHHWQRGLAYYYAGEFAKGVAQFEIHQDVNSNDVENAVWHFLCVNRIKGFEAAQKSLIDIKGDGRVPMAQVQRLFAGDLEPKDVLDAANAGDPSPDDLRNRLCYAHLYLGLYFEAKGAPKKSLEHIRKSAIDYAMPHYMGEVSRVHLRARTK
;
A
#
# COMPACT_ATOMS: atom_id res chain seq x y z
N PRO A 1 -27.57 10.50 16.89
CA PRO A 1 -26.56 11.05 15.95
C PRO A 1 -25.10 11.02 16.49
N GLY A 2 -24.90 11.19 17.81
CA GLY A 2 -23.56 11.18 18.43
C GLY A 2 -23.24 9.98 19.32
N SER A 3 -24.03 8.89 19.26
CA SER A 3 -23.65 7.65 19.95
C SER A 3 -22.41 7.06 19.28
N HIS A 4 -21.59 6.32 20.04
CA HIS A 4 -20.39 5.67 19.49
C HIS A 4 -20.72 4.78 18.29
N GLU A 5 -21.83 4.03 18.35
CA GLU A 5 -22.31 3.20 17.24
C GLU A 5 -22.63 4.01 15.97
N ALA A 6 -23.31 5.15 16.13
CA ALA A 6 -23.64 6.02 15.00
C ALA A 6 -22.39 6.62 14.37
N LEU A 7 -21.40 6.99 15.18
CA LEU A 7 -20.10 7.49 14.71
C LEU A 7 -19.31 6.40 13.97
N ILE A 8 -19.29 5.16 14.48
CA ILE A 8 -18.64 4.01 13.83
C ILE A 8 -19.26 3.74 12.46
N ALA A 9 -20.59 3.71 12.38
CA ALA A 9 -21.31 3.46 11.13
C ALA A 9 -21.09 4.59 10.10
N ARG A 10 -21.08 5.85 10.56
CA ARG A 10 -20.83 7.01 9.68
C ARG A 10 -19.38 7.05 9.19
N ALA A 11 -18.41 6.72 10.05
CA ALA A 11 -17.02 6.58 9.64
C ALA A 11 -16.87 5.50 8.55
N ASP A 12 -17.48 4.31 8.76
CA ASP A 12 -17.43 3.20 7.80
C ASP A 12 -18.02 3.59 6.44
N LEU A 13 -19.20 4.21 6.42
CA LEU A 13 -19.80 4.69 5.19
C LEU A 13 -18.89 5.69 4.45
N ASN A 14 -18.34 6.67 5.18
CA ASN A 14 -17.43 7.64 4.58
C ASN A 14 -16.14 7.00 4.06
N GLU A 15 -15.56 6.00 4.76
CA GLU A 15 -14.37 5.26 4.29
C GLU A 15 -14.66 4.48 3.01
N ARG A 16 -15.79 3.76 2.95
CA ARG A 16 -16.20 3.02 1.74
C ARG A 16 -16.46 3.93 0.54
N GLU A 17 -16.89 5.16 0.79
CA GLU A 17 -17.08 6.18 -0.25
C GLU A 17 -15.80 6.96 -0.58
N GLY A 18 -14.65 6.62 0.02
CA GLY A 18 -13.37 7.32 -0.17
C GLY A 18 -13.34 8.74 0.43
N LYS A 19 -14.33 9.10 1.26
CA LYS A 19 -14.45 10.39 1.95
C LYS A 19 -13.66 10.39 3.26
N PHE A 20 -12.37 10.06 3.19
CA PHE A 20 -11.50 9.86 4.36
C PHE A 20 -11.47 11.04 5.32
N GLY A 21 -11.41 12.28 4.82
CA GLY A 21 -11.48 13.47 5.67
C GLY A 21 -12.77 13.57 6.51
N LYS A 22 -13.91 13.10 5.99
CA LYS A 22 -15.17 13.05 6.76
C LYS A 22 -15.17 11.92 7.78
N ALA A 23 -14.64 10.75 7.42
CA ALA A 23 -14.47 9.65 8.35
C ALA A 23 -13.56 10.02 9.53
N LEU A 24 -12.50 10.78 9.28
CA LEU A 24 -11.56 11.22 10.31
C LEU A 24 -12.22 12.08 11.40
N VAL A 25 -13.22 12.90 11.06
CA VAL A 25 -13.97 13.69 12.08
C VAL A 25 -14.63 12.77 13.12
N ASP A 26 -15.20 11.64 12.66
CA ASP A 26 -15.84 10.67 13.53
C ASP A 26 -14.82 9.84 14.31
N LEU A 27 -13.76 9.39 13.64
CA LEU A 27 -12.70 8.61 14.26
C LEU A 27 -11.92 9.41 15.31
N ASP A 28 -11.69 10.71 15.10
CA ASP A 28 -11.08 11.58 16.10
C ASP A 28 -11.95 11.73 17.35
N THR A 29 -13.27 11.79 17.18
CA THR A 29 -14.22 11.82 18.30
C THR A 29 -14.19 10.49 19.07
N LEU A 30 -14.20 9.37 18.35
CA LEU A 30 -14.18 8.02 18.92
C LEU A 30 -12.88 7.73 19.69
N VAL A 31 -11.71 8.03 19.11
CA VAL A 31 -10.40 7.81 19.77
C VAL A 31 -10.28 8.62 21.06
N LYS A 32 -10.84 9.84 21.11
CA LYS A 32 -10.86 10.66 22.34
C LYS A 32 -11.81 10.10 23.40
N ALA A 33 -12.98 9.63 22.99
CA ALA A 33 -14.01 9.12 23.90
C ALA A 33 -13.67 7.73 24.46
N LEU A 34 -12.91 6.93 23.71
CA LEU A 34 -12.59 5.53 24.01
C LEU A 34 -11.07 5.28 23.96
N PRO A 35 -10.27 5.89 24.86
CA PRO A 35 -8.82 5.86 24.77
C PRO A 35 -8.19 4.46 24.94
N GLY A 36 -8.92 3.51 25.53
CA GLY A 36 -8.47 2.12 25.73
C GLY A 36 -8.85 1.15 24.60
N VAL A 37 -9.41 1.64 23.49
CA VAL A 37 -9.77 0.80 22.34
C VAL A 37 -8.77 1.03 21.20
N ASP A 38 -7.65 0.30 21.25
CA ASP A 38 -6.54 0.47 20.32
C ASP A 38 -6.93 0.29 18.85
N GLN A 39 -7.94 -0.53 18.57
CA GLN A 39 -8.44 -0.76 17.21
C GLN A 39 -8.96 0.52 16.57
N LEU A 40 -9.43 1.51 17.36
CA LEU A 40 -9.82 2.82 16.83
C LEU A 40 -8.61 3.62 16.36
N ARG A 41 -7.47 3.52 17.05
CA ARG A 41 -6.21 4.14 16.61
C ARG A 41 -5.69 3.48 15.36
N GLN A 42 -5.69 2.13 15.31
CA GLN A 42 -5.33 1.41 14.09
C GLN A 42 -6.16 1.92 12.91
N ARG A 43 -7.49 1.89 13.04
CA ARG A 43 -8.40 2.28 11.97
C ARG A 43 -8.13 3.70 11.53
N ARG A 44 -8.02 4.64 12.48
CA ARG A 44 -7.69 6.05 12.18
C ARG A 44 -6.34 6.18 11.48
N GLY A 45 -5.33 5.39 11.86
CA GLY A 45 -4.03 5.35 11.19
C GLY A 45 -4.16 4.97 9.71
N VAL A 46 -4.98 3.98 9.37
CA VAL A 46 -5.28 3.61 7.98
C VAL A 46 -6.04 4.74 7.26
N THR A 47 -7.05 5.32 7.90
CA THR A 47 -7.83 6.43 7.30
C THR A 47 -6.96 7.66 7.06
N ARG A 48 -6.03 7.97 7.98
CA ARG A 48 -5.05 9.06 7.84
C ARG A 48 -4.10 8.80 6.67
N PHE A 49 -3.59 7.58 6.54
CA PHE A 49 -2.77 7.17 5.39
C PHE A 49 -3.49 7.41 4.08
N PHE A 50 -4.74 6.95 3.95
CA PHE A 50 -5.53 7.16 2.74
C PHE A 50 -5.88 8.64 2.51
N ASN A 51 -6.07 9.42 3.57
CA ASN A 51 -6.26 10.87 3.46
C ASN A 51 -4.97 11.61 3.08
N GLY A 52 -3.81 10.95 3.10
CA GLY A 52 -2.51 11.51 2.76
C GLY A 52 -1.74 12.11 3.96
N ASP A 53 -2.23 11.91 5.18
CA ASP A 53 -1.57 12.30 6.43
C ASP A 53 -0.65 11.16 6.91
N MET A 54 0.56 11.11 6.34
CA MET A 54 1.51 10.03 6.62
C MET A 54 2.07 10.10 8.04
N LYS A 55 2.32 11.30 8.56
CA LYS A 55 2.85 11.48 9.92
C LYS A 55 1.83 11.07 10.96
N GLY A 56 0.59 11.57 10.85
CA GLY A 56 -0.47 11.19 11.76
C GLY A 56 -0.85 9.70 11.66
N SER A 57 -0.67 9.09 10.49
CA SER A 57 -0.82 7.64 10.30
C SER A 57 0.23 6.86 11.09
N ILE A 58 1.51 7.24 10.98
CA ILE A 58 2.62 6.63 11.73
C ILE A 58 2.39 6.77 13.24
N GLU A 59 2.01 7.96 13.73
CA GLU A 59 1.73 8.18 15.15
C GLU A 59 0.63 7.25 15.69
N ASP A 60 -0.43 7.03 14.91
CA ASP A 60 -1.50 6.12 15.30
C ASP A 60 -1.09 4.65 15.26
N PHE A 61 -0.27 4.26 14.28
CA PHE A 61 0.29 2.92 14.20
C PHE A 61 1.28 2.64 15.33
N ASP A 62 2.15 3.59 15.66
CA ASP A 62 3.11 3.49 16.75
C ASP A 62 2.37 3.31 18.09
N ALA A 63 1.38 4.17 18.38
CA ALA A 63 0.55 4.04 19.58
C ALA A 63 -0.23 2.73 19.65
N TYR A 64 -0.70 2.20 18.50
CA TYR A 64 -1.33 0.88 18.44
C TYR A 64 -0.33 -0.23 18.81
N LEU A 65 0.90 -0.16 18.30
CA LEU A 65 1.93 -1.16 18.52
C LEU A 65 2.55 -1.10 19.93
N GLU A 66 2.58 0.07 20.58
CA GLU A 66 2.98 0.19 22.00
C GLU A 66 2.14 -0.72 22.91
N ASN A 67 0.83 -0.78 22.66
CA ASN A 67 -0.09 -1.65 23.42
C ASN A 67 -0.15 -3.08 22.85
N ASN A 68 0.32 -3.30 21.62
CA ASN A 68 0.22 -4.56 20.89
C ASN A 68 1.56 -4.97 20.26
N PRO A 69 2.67 -5.12 21.03
CA PRO A 69 4.00 -5.29 20.46
C PRO A 69 4.14 -6.54 19.59
N ALA A 70 3.45 -7.63 19.94
CA ALA A 70 3.42 -8.86 19.14
C ALA A 70 2.80 -8.69 17.74
N ARG A 71 2.12 -7.57 17.46
CA ARG A 71 1.54 -7.26 16.14
C ARG A 71 2.51 -6.56 15.21
N GLU A 72 3.68 -6.10 15.68
CA GLU A 72 4.62 -5.34 14.86
C GLU A 72 5.04 -6.06 13.56
N PRO A 73 5.37 -7.36 13.58
CA PRO A 73 5.67 -8.08 12.33
C PRO A 73 4.48 -8.15 11.37
N HIS A 74 3.25 -8.03 11.84
CA HIS A 74 2.07 -8.05 10.98
C HIS A 74 1.66 -6.66 10.47
N HIS A 75 2.40 -5.60 10.83
CA HIS A 75 2.00 -4.21 10.59
C HIS A 75 2.66 -3.57 9.37
N TRP A 76 2.61 -4.25 8.22
CA TRP A 76 3.19 -3.78 6.95
C TRP A 76 2.68 -2.40 6.48
N GLN A 77 1.45 -2.02 6.86
CA GLN A 77 0.85 -0.71 6.53
C GLN A 77 1.68 0.46 7.07
N ARG A 78 2.38 0.28 8.19
CA ARG A 78 3.30 1.26 8.76
C ARG A 78 4.53 1.44 7.88
N GLY A 79 4.99 0.38 7.21
CA GLY A 79 6.07 0.45 6.21
C GLY A 79 5.69 1.30 5.01
N LEU A 80 4.44 1.20 4.56
CA LEU A 80 3.91 2.10 3.51
C LEU A 80 3.85 3.54 3.99
N ALA A 81 3.35 3.78 5.19
CA ALA A 81 3.32 5.13 5.77
C ALA A 81 4.74 5.72 5.86
N TYR A 82 5.73 4.93 6.28
CA TYR A 82 7.14 5.33 6.25
C TYR A 82 7.65 5.67 4.85
N TYR A 83 7.33 4.86 3.83
CA TYR A 83 7.70 5.16 2.45
C TYR A 83 7.17 6.53 2.00
N TYR A 84 5.88 6.80 2.24
CA TYR A 84 5.27 8.06 1.82
C TYR A 84 5.68 9.25 2.70
N ALA A 85 6.08 9.02 3.95
CA ALA A 85 6.67 10.04 4.83
C ALA A 85 8.13 10.37 4.47
N GLY A 86 8.78 9.57 3.62
CA GLY A 86 10.20 9.70 3.29
C GLY A 86 11.14 9.04 4.30
N GLU A 87 10.60 8.26 5.24
CA GLU A 87 11.35 7.56 6.29
C GLU A 87 11.80 6.18 5.79
N PHE A 88 12.50 6.14 4.66
CA PHE A 88 12.80 4.90 3.93
C PHE A 88 13.55 3.86 4.75
N ALA A 89 14.48 4.29 5.62
CA ALA A 89 15.24 3.35 6.46
C ALA A 89 14.33 2.60 7.45
N LYS A 90 13.32 3.28 8.02
CA LYS A 90 12.30 2.63 8.85
C LYS A 90 11.39 1.74 8.03
N GLY A 91 11.05 2.16 6.81
CA GLY A 91 10.32 1.34 5.85
C GLY A 91 11.04 0.02 5.53
N VAL A 92 12.34 0.07 5.24
CA VAL A 92 13.18 -1.14 5.04
C VAL A 92 13.05 -2.07 6.24
N ALA A 93 13.35 -1.60 7.46
CA ALA A 93 13.30 -2.42 8.67
C ALA A 93 11.90 -3.02 8.89
N GLN A 94 10.83 -2.26 8.65
CA GLN A 94 9.46 -2.73 8.84
C GLN A 94 9.08 -3.86 7.86
N PHE A 95 9.54 -3.79 6.60
CA PHE A 95 9.28 -4.84 5.60
C PHE A 95 10.18 -6.06 5.80
N GLU A 96 11.39 -5.89 6.33
CA GLU A 96 12.25 -7.00 6.74
C GLU A 96 11.59 -7.80 7.89
N ILE A 97 11.09 -7.13 8.92
CA ILE A 97 10.39 -7.81 10.03
C ILE A 97 9.07 -8.45 9.54
N HIS A 98 8.37 -7.82 8.58
CA HIS A 98 7.15 -8.41 8.02
C HIS A 98 7.41 -9.72 7.26
N GLN A 99 8.57 -9.83 6.60
CA GLN A 99 8.97 -11.01 5.86
C GLN A 99 9.00 -12.27 6.74
N ASP A 100 9.31 -12.13 8.04
CA ASP A 100 9.39 -13.25 8.98
C ASP A 100 8.03 -13.94 9.22
N VAL A 101 6.93 -13.23 9.00
CA VAL A 101 5.56 -13.75 9.23
C VAL A 101 4.75 -13.93 7.94
N ASN A 102 5.23 -13.39 6.82
CA ASN A 102 4.57 -13.48 5.51
C ASN A 102 5.61 -13.59 4.39
N SER A 103 6.13 -14.80 4.18
CA SER A 103 7.27 -15.02 3.28
C SER A 103 6.93 -15.03 1.79
N ASN A 104 5.64 -15.03 1.44
CA ASN A 104 5.17 -15.28 0.07
C ASN A 104 4.57 -14.03 -0.59
N ASP A 105 4.74 -12.85 0.01
CA ASP A 105 4.12 -11.62 -0.46
C ASP A 105 5.08 -10.78 -1.32
N VAL A 106 4.83 -10.78 -2.63
CA VAL A 106 5.61 -9.96 -3.57
C VAL A 106 5.42 -8.46 -3.29
N GLU A 107 4.29 -8.04 -2.73
CA GLU A 107 4.10 -6.63 -2.35
C GLU A 107 5.13 -6.21 -1.31
N ASN A 108 5.37 -7.04 -0.28
CA ASN A 108 6.38 -6.81 0.74
C ASN A 108 7.77 -6.61 0.10
N ALA A 109 8.16 -7.53 -0.78
CA ALA A 109 9.46 -7.47 -1.47
C ALA A 109 9.60 -6.21 -2.34
N VAL A 110 8.54 -5.82 -3.05
CA VAL A 110 8.56 -4.61 -3.90
C VAL A 110 8.59 -3.34 -3.05
N TRP A 111 7.81 -3.23 -1.98
CA TRP A 111 7.85 -2.04 -1.12
C TRP A 111 9.17 -1.92 -0.36
N HIS A 112 9.76 -3.03 0.07
CA HIS A 112 11.14 -3.07 0.54
C HIS A 112 12.12 -2.55 -0.53
N PHE A 113 12.06 -3.07 -1.76
CA PHE A 113 12.87 -2.61 -2.89
C PHE A 113 12.73 -1.09 -3.09
N LEU A 114 11.51 -0.56 -3.06
CA LEU A 114 11.27 0.87 -3.29
C LEU A 114 11.90 1.73 -2.19
N CYS A 115 11.84 1.30 -0.93
CA CYS A 115 12.57 1.96 0.15
C CYS A 115 14.09 1.92 -0.07
N VAL A 116 14.65 0.76 -0.42
CA VAL A 116 16.09 0.64 -0.71
C VAL A 116 16.50 1.52 -1.89
N ASN A 117 15.70 1.56 -2.96
CA ASN A 117 15.97 2.39 -4.14
C ASN A 117 16.06 3.88 -3.78
N ARG A 118 15.22 4.35 -2.85
CA ARG A 118 15.25 5.74 -2.38
C ARG A 118 16.47 6.09 -1.53
N ILE A 119 17.15 5.08 -0.96
CA ILE A 119 18.36 5.27 -0.13
C ILE A 119 19.64 5.04 -0.96
N LYS A 120 19.68 3.96 -1.74
CA LYS A 120 20.90 3.41 -2.35
C LYS A 120 20.85 3.33 -3.88
N GLY A 121 19.70 3.64 -4.50
CA GLY A 121 19.50 3.56 -5.94
C GLY A 121 19.07 2.18 -6.45
N PHE A 122 18.72 2.14 -7.73
CA PHE A 122 17.98 1.03 -8.35
C PHE A 122 18.79 -0.28 -8.37
N GLU A 123 20.06 -0.22 -8.76
CA GLU A 123 20.92 -1.41 -8.82
C GLU A 123 21.12 -2.06 -7.44
N ALA A 124 21.25 -1.25 -6.40
CA ALA A 124 21.37 -1.75 -5.02
C ALA A 124 20.05 -2.38 -4.56
N ALA A 125 18.92 -1.76 -4.88
CA ALA A 125 17.60 -2.29 -4.57
C ALA A 125 17.32 -3.63 -5.25
N GLN A 126 17.72 -3.77 -6.52
CA GLN A 126 17.59 -5.01 -7.28
C GLN A 126 18.44 -6.14 -6.68
N LYS A 127 19.67 -5.84 -6.25
CA LYS A 127 20.53 -6.81 -5.56
C LYS A 127 19.99 -7.24 -4.19
N SER A 128 19.24 -6.37 -3.52
CA SER A 128 18.61 -6.63 -2.22
C SER A 128 17.13 -7.01 -2.33
N LEU A 129 16.65 -7.37 -3.52
CA LEU A 129 15.27 -7.80 -3.68
C LEU A 129 15.06 -9.09 -2.88
N ILE A 130 14.04 -9.10 -2.03
CA ILE A 130 13.66 -10.28 -1.26
C ILE A 130 13.12 -11.33 -2.25
N ASP A 131 13.69 -12.53 -2.27
CA ASP A 131 13.26 -13.62 -3.15
C ASP A 131 11.94 -14.21 -2.65
N ILE A 132 10.87 -14.01 -3.40
CA ILE A 132 9.53 -14.50 -3.08
C ILE A 132 9.15 -15.63 -4.03
N LYS A 133 8.69 -16.74 -3.46
CA LYS A 133 8.16 -17.89 -4.20
C LYS A 133 6.74 -18.19 -3.76
N GLY A 134 5.88 -18.55 -4.70
CA GLY A 134 4.54 -19.06 -4.39
C GLY A 134 3.44 -18.02 -4.18
N ASP A 135 3.66 -16.75 -4.55
CA ASP A 135 2.55 -15.79 -4.66
C ASP A 135 1.64 -16.20 -5.83
N GLY A 136 0.45 -16.71 -5.50
CA GLY A 136 -0.51 -17.21 -6.49
C GLY A 136 -1.32 -16.11 -7.18
N ARG A 137 -1.19 -14.85 -6.75
CA ARG A 137 -1.93 -13.74 -7.35
C ARG A 137 -1.34 -13.37 -8.70
N VAL A 138 -2.20 -13.12 -9.68
CA VAL A 138 -1.78 -12.64 -11.01
C VAL A 138 -1.77 -11.11 -11.02
N PRO A 139 -0.71 -10.42 -11.51
CA PRO A 139 0.52 -10.93 -12.13
C PRO A 139 1.75 -10.88 -11.19
N MET A 140 1.61 -11.22 -9.90
CA MET A 140 2.65 -10.97 -8.90
C MET A 140 3.96 -11.72 -9.17
N ALA A 141 3.89 -12.94 -9.73
CA ALA A 141 5.09 -13.65 -10.16
C ALA A 141 5.89 -12.89 -11.25
N GLN A 142 5.20 -12.24 -12.19
CA GLN A 142 5.83 -11.41 -13.22
C GLN A 142 6.33 -10.08 -12.64
N VAL A 143 5.62 -9.51 -11.67
CA VAL A 143 6.10 -8.33 -10.93
C VAL A 143 7.41 -8.63 -10.22
N GLN A 144 7.51 -9.74 -9.47
CA GLN A 144 8.75 -10.16 -8.82
C GLN A 144 9.91 -10.24 -9.82
N ARG A 145 9.69 -10.93 -10.94
CA ARG A 145 10.70 -11.11 -11.98
C ARG A 145 11.06 -9.82 -12.72
N LEU A 146 10.12 -8.89 -12.90
CA LEU A 146 10.40 -7.55 -13.44
C LEU A 146 11.35 -6.79 -12.51
N PHE A 147 11.09 -6.77 -11.21
CA PHE A 147 11.95 -6.09 -10.23
C PHE A 147 13.29 -6.79 -10.04
N ALA A 148 13.36 -8.11 -10.28
CA ALA A 148 14.62 -8.86 -10.33
C ALA A 148 15.46 -8.56 -11.59
N GLY A 149 14.85 -7.99 -12.63
CA GLY A 149 15.47 -7.69 -13.92
C GLY A 149 15.39 -8.83 -14.95
N ASP A 150 14.56 -9.84 -14.71
CA ASP A 150 14.41 -11.03 -15.56
C ASP A 150 13.31 -10.89 -16.62
N LEU A 151 12.42 -9.89 -16.49
CA LEU A 151 11.29 -9.64 -17.37
C LEU A 151 11.15 -8.16 -17.72
N GLU A 152 10.41 -7.90 -18.78
CA GLU A 152 10.06 -6.57 -19.25
C GLU A 152 8.64 -6.17 -18.80
N PRO A 153 8.32 -4.86 -18.75
CA PRO A 153 6.99 -4.36 -18.41
C PRO A 153 5.83 -5.00 -19.17
N LYS A 154 6.06 -5.40 -20.43
CA LYS A 154 5.06 -6.05 -21.28
C LYS A 154 4.65 -7.41 -20.72
N ASP A 155 5.58 -8.18 -20.16
CA ASP A 155 5.31 -9.52 -19.64
C ASP A 155 4.33 -9.50 -18.46
N VAL A 156 4.40 -8.43 -17.63
CA VAL A 156 3.44 -8.20 -16.54
C VAL A 156 2.02 -7.98 -17.08
N LEU A 157 1.88 -7.18 -18.14
CA LEU A 157 0.58 -6.92 -18.78
C LEU A 157 0.05 -8.15 -19.50
N ASP A 158 0.90 -8.88 -20.23
CA ASP A 158 0.51 -10.11 -20.92
C ASP A 158 -0.04 -11.13 -19.91
N ALA A 159 0.64 -11.31 -18.77
CA ALA A 159 0.18 -12.20 -17.71
C ALA A 159 -1.15 -11.76 -17.08
N ALA A 160 -1.33 -10.45 -16.86
CA ALA A 160 -2.58 -9.92 -16.31
C ALA A 160 -3.79 -10.19 -17.21
N ASN A 161 -3.60 -10.22 -18.54
CA ASN A 161 -4.65 -10.43 -19.53
C ASN A 161 -4.88 -11.91 -19.90
N ALA A 162 -4.04 -12.84 -19.42
CA ALA A 162 -4.08 -14.24 -19.84
C ALA A 162 -5.25 -15.02 -19.22
N GLY A 163 -5.75 -16.02 -19.96
CA GLY A 163 -6.61 -17.08 -19.44
C GLY A 163 -8.08 -16.71 -19.22
N ASP A 164 -8.63 -15.82 -20.06
CA ASP A 164 -10.05 -15.41 -20.08
C ASP A 164 -10.67 -15.16 -18.68
N PRO A 165 -10.08 -14.23 -17.89
CA PRO A 165 -10.58 -13.92 -16.55
C PRO A 165 -11.97 -13.29 -16.58
N SER A 166 -12.72 -13.46 -15.49
CA SER A 166 -13.95 -12.69 -15.30
C SER A 166 -13.66 -11.18 -15.30
N PRO A 167 -14.63 -10.31 -15.60
CA PRO A 167 -14.40 -8.86 -15.62
C PRO A 167 -13.83 -8.30 -14.30
N ASP A 168 -14.28 -8.81 -13.15
CA ASP A 168 -13.77 -8.39 -11.84
C ASP A 168 -12.34 -8.86 -11.59
N ASP A 169 -12.02 -10.09 -11.98
CA ASP A 169 -10.66 -10.63 -11.86
C ASP A 169 -9.70 -9.88 -12.79
N LEU A 170 -10.10 -9.64 -14.05
CA LEU A 170 -9.32 -8.83 -14.99
C LEU A 170 -9.04 -7.43 -14.44
N ARG A 171 -10.07 -6.75 -13.89
CA ARG A 171 -9.90 -5.43 -13.27
C ARG A 171 -8.86 -5.49 -12.15
N ASN A 172 -8.95 -6.49 -11.25
CA ASN A 172 -8.04 -6.61 -10.12
C ASN A 172 -6.59 -6.91 -10.58
N ARG A 173 -6.41 -7.83 -11.54
CA ARG A 173 -5.11 -8.13 -12.15
C ARG A 173 -4.49 -6.89 -12.80
N LEU A 174 -5.27 -6.14 -13.57
CA LEU A 174 -4.81 -4.91 -14.21
C LEU A 174 -4.55 -3.78 -13.20
N CYS A 175 -5.31 -3.71 -12.10
CA CYS A 175 -5.03 -2.79 -11.00
C CYS A 175 -3.62 -3.02 -10.43
N TYR A 176 -3.30 -4.28 -10.10
CA TYR A 176 -1.98 -4.68 -9.61
C TYR A 176 -0.88 -4.46 -10.65
N ALA A 177 -1.09 -4.92 -11.88
CA ALA A 177 -0.14 -4.74 -12.98
C ALA A 177 0.23 -3.27 -13.15
N HIS A 178 -0.77 -2.39 -13.24
CA HIS A 178 -0.54 -0.97 -13.44
C HIS A 178 0.03 -0.28 -12.20
N LEU A 179 -0.32 -0.69 -10.98
CA LEU A 179 0.30 -0.17 -9.77
C LEU A 179 1.81 -0.43 -9.78
N TYR A 180 2.21 -1.69 -9.94
CA TYR A 180 3.62 -2.07 -9.83
C TYR A 180 4.46 -1.62 -11.03
N LEU A 181 3.88 -1.54 -12.23
CA LEU A 181 4.54 -0.90 -13.36
C LEU A 181 4.75 0.60 -13.13
N GLY A 182 3.77 1.28 -12.54
CA GLY A 182 3.89 2.69 -12.17
C GLY A 182 5.01 2.93 -11.18
N LEU A 183 5.10 2.10 -10.14
CA LEU A 183 6.15 2.14 -9.13
C LEU A 183 7.53 1.79 -9.72
N TYR A 184 7.60 0.79 -10.61
CA TYR A 184 8.83 0.42 -11.32
C TYR A 184 9.37 1.57 -12.17
N PHE A 185 8.51 2.22 -12.98
CA PHE A 185 8.93 3.36 -13.78
C PHE A 185 9.31 4.58 -12.93
N GLU A 186 8.66 4.81 -11.78
CA GLU A 186 9.10 5.83 -10.83
C GLU A 186 10.52 5.51 -10.33
N ALA A 187 10.77 4.26 -9.93
CA ALA A 187 12.07 3.83 -9.43
C ALA A 187 13.19 3.98 -10.48
N LYS A 188 12.88 3.79 -11.77
CA LYS A 188 13.80 4.01 -12.89
C LYS A 188 13.94 5.46 -13.35
N GLY A 189 13.31 6.42 -12.67
CA GLY A 189 13.39 7.83 -13.05
C GLY A 189 12.59 8.19 -14.31
N ALA A 190 11.53 7.44 -14.61
CA ALA A 190 10.63 7.67 -15.75
C ALA A 190 9.23 8.16 -15.29
N PRO A 191 9.11 9.37 -14.73
CA PRO A 191 7.89 9.84 -14.05
C PRO A 191 6.66 9.97 -14.98
N LYS A 192 6.85 10.27 -16.27
CA LYS A 192 5.75 10.32 -17.23
C LYS A 192 5.10 8.94 -17.43
N LYS A 193 5.91 7.91 -17.66
CA LYS A 193 5.45 6.52 -17.78
C LYS A 193 4.86 6.03 -16.46
N SER A 194 5.49 6.37 -15.33
CA SER A 194 4.94 6.07 -14.02
C SER A 194 3.51 6.61 -13.89
N LEU A 195 3.30 7.89 -14.16
CA LEU A 195 2.00 8.53 -14.01
C LEU A 195 0.92 7.93 -14.94
N GLU A 196 1.27 7.54 -16.16
CA GLU A 196 0.36 6.85 -17.08
C GLU A 196 -0.16 5.54 -16.47
N HIS A 197 0.73 4.72 -15.90
CA HIS A 197 0.36 3.46 -15.25
C HIS A 197 -0.40 3.71 -13.93
N ILE A 198 0.05 4.65 -13.10
CA ILE A 198 -0.63 4.95 -11.83
C ILE A 198 -2.06 5.45 -12.06
N ARG A 199 -2.31 6.27 -13.09
CA ARG A 199 -3.68 6.70 -13.45
C ARG A 199 -4.57 5.52 -13.82
N LYS A 200 -4.06 4.59 -14.64
CA LYS A 200 -4.81 3.37 -15.00
C LYS A 200 -5.15 2.53 -13.77
N SER A 201 -4.21 2.33 -12.86
CA SER A 201 -4.46 1.58 -11.62
C SER A 201 -5.47 2.26 -10.70
N ALA A 202 -5.34 3.59 -10.51
CA ALA A 202 -6.12 4.36 -9.55
C ALA A 202 -7.52 4.76 -10.04
N ILE A 203 -7.75 4.76 -11.35
CA ILE A 203 -8.98 5.26 -11.99
C ILE A 203 -9.62 4.16 -12.85
N ASP A 204 -8.96 3.78 -13.94
CA ASP A 204 -9.56 2.92 -14.98
C ASP A 204 -9.81 1.49 -14.46
N TYR A 205 -8.89 0.97 -13.66
CA TYR A 205 -8.93 -0.37 -13.07
C TYR A 205 -9.02 -0.30 -11.54
N ALA A 206 -9.60 0.77 -10.99
CA ALA A 206 -9.67 0.95 -9.54
C ALA A 206 -10.36 -0.23 -8.85
N MET A 207 -9.63 -0.92 -7.97
CA MET A 207 -10.12 -2.05 -7.20
C MET A 207 -10.56 -1.59 -5.80
N PRO A 208 -11.72 -2.06 -5.27
CA PRO A 208 -12.16 -1.78 -3.90
C PRO A 208 -11.36 -2.63 -2.88
N HIS A 209 -10.05 -2.41 -2.84
CA HIS A 209 -9.07 -3.11 -2.02
C HIS A 209 -8.03 -2.12 -1.53
N TYR A 210 -7.32 -2.46 -0.45
CA TYR A 210 -6.30 -1.60 0.15
C TYR A 210 -5.30 -1.07 -0.88
N MET A 211 -4.77 -1.95 -1.76
CA MET A 211 -3.82 -1.54 -2.79
C MET A 211 -4.41 -0.67 -3.90
N GLY A 212 -5.72 -0.77 -4.16
CA GLY A 212 -6.39 0.18 -5.05
C GLY A 212 -6.41 1.59 -4.46
N GLU A 213 -6.64 1.70 -3.15
CA GLU A 213 -6.53 2.99 -2.45
C GLU A 213 -5.08 3.48 -2.35
N VAL A 214 -4.09 2.59 -2.22
CA VAL A 214 -2.67 2.96 -2.32
C VAL A 214 -2.35 3.55 -3.70
N SER A 215 -2.90 3.02 -4.80
CA SER A 215 -2.75 3.63 -6.13
C SER A 215 -3.28 5.05 -6.16
N ARG A 216 -4.43 5.32 -5.51
CA ARG A 216 -5.00 6.68 -5.42
C ARG A 216 -4.15 7.60 -4.54
N VAL A 217 -3.62 7.10 -3.42
CA VAL A 217 -2.66 7.83 -2.57
C VAL A 217 -1.43 8.21 -3.38
N HIS A 218 -0.87 7.25 -4.13
CA HIS A 218 0.30 7.47 -4.97
C HIS A 218 0.04 8.52 -6.04
N LEU A 219 -1.09 8.42 -6.76
CA LEU A 219 -1.51 9.40 -7.75
C LEU A 219 -1.54 10.80 -7.15
N ARG A 220 -2.25 10.98 -6.02
CA ARG A 220 -2.33 12.28 -5.33
C ARG A 220 -0.96 12.78 -4.88
N ALA A 221 -0.06 11.90 -4.46
CA ALA A 221 1.27 12.28 -3.99
C ALA A 221 2.23 12.70 -5.13
N ARG A 222 1.91 12.39 -6.39
CA ARG A 222 2.75 12.67 -7.57
C ARG A 222 2.13 13.65 -8.57
N THR A 223 0.91 14.12 -8.30
CA THR A 223 0.22 15.13 -9.12
C THR A 223 -0.06 16.44 -8.38
N LYS A 224 0.50 16.61 -7.16
CA LYS A 224 0.54 17.89 -6.45
C LYS A 224 1.72 18.71 -6.96
#